data_AF-A0A2E0KBL6-F1
#
_entry.id   AF-A0A2E0KBL6-F1
#
_cell.length_a   1.000
_cell.length_b   1.000
_cell.length_c   1.000
_cell.angle_alpha   90.00
_cell.angle_beta   90.00
_cell.angle_gamma   90.00
#
_symmetry.space_group_name_H-M   'P 1'
#
loop_
_entity.id
_entity.type
_entity.pdbx_description
1 polymer ?
#
loop_
_entity_poly.entity_id
_entity_poly.type
_entity_poly.pdbx_seq_one_letter_code
_entity_poly.pdbx_strand_id
1 'polypeptide(L)'
;MRRLWLQPDWDPGLTVVQLPLEHLLNRGITSLLLDVDRTLLPGHDVRLPDAVKAWAAAAQKHLHLHLFSNNPSRQRIGAVAEQLGVSFTSGAAKPRRAALRRVLRDLQVQPNELAIVGDRLFTDVLAGNRLGLYTVLVKPLKADGTPCPHDRVQRIERGLVRLLGVGRR
;
A
#
# COMPACT_ATOMS: atom_id res chain seq x y z
N MET A 1 -24.65 1.55 1.00
CA MET A 1 -23.88 2.45 1.88
C MET A 1 -22.90 3.25 1.02
N ARG A 2 -22.85 4.60 1.15
CA ARG A 2 -21.90 5.43 0.38
C ARG A 2 -20.50 5.28 0.98
N ARG A 3 -19.58 4.62 0.28
CA ARG A 3 -18.17 4.54 0.70
C ARG A 3 -17.50 5.89 0.49
N LEU A 4 -16.89 6.45 1.53
CA LEU A 4 -16.11 7.69 1.43
C LEU A 4 -14.79 7.38 0.73
N TRP A 5 -14.60 7.92 -0.47
CA TRP A 5 -13.48 7.53 -1.34
C TRP A 5 -12.08 7.82 -0.78
N LEU A 6 -11.97 8.76 0.15
CA LEU A 6 -10.71 9.16 0.79
C LEU A 6 -10.63 8.71 2.25
N GLN A 7 -11.53 7.83 2.71
CA GLN A 7 -11.42 7.21 4.01
C GLN A 7 -10.77 5.84 3.86
N PRO A 8 -9.60 5.58 4.46
CA PRO A 8 -9.06 4.23 4.51
C PRO A 8 -9.94 3.35 5.40
N ASP A 9 -10.01 2.06 5.10
CA ASP A 9 -10.67 1.12 6.00
C ASP A 9 -9.83 0.88 7.26
N TRP A 10 -8.51 1.02 7.16
CA TRP A 10 -7.59 0.89 8.28
C TRP A 10 -6.46 1.91 8.22
N ASP A 11 -6.31 2.68 9.30
CA ASP A 11 -5.28 3.69 9.50
C ASP A 11 -4.74 3.56 10.94
N PRO A 12 -3.90 2.55 11.22
CA PRO A 12 -3.41 2.28 12.58
C PRO A 12 -2.34 3.28 13.05
N GLY A 13 -1.90 4.21 12.19
CA GLY A 13 -0.78 5.09 12.51
C GLY A 13 0.58 4.39 12.56
N LEU A 14 0.68 3.19 11.99
CA LEU A 14 1.88 2.34 11.97
C LEU A 14 2.56 2.37 10.60
N THR A 15 3.84 2.04 10.55
CA THR A 15 4.53 1.68 9.29
C THR A 15 4.18 0.26 8.85
N VAL A 16 4.50 -0.10 7.60
CA VAL A 16 4.28 -1.45 7.07
C VAL A 16 4.88 -2.56 7.96
N VAL A 17 6.09 -2.35 8.50
CA VAL A 17 6.82 -3.38 9.28
C VAL A 17 6.18 -3.69 10.63
N GLN A 18 5.27 -2.82 11.08
CA GLN A 18 4.55 -2.96 12.34
C GLN A 18 3.12 -3.48 12.14
N LEU A 19 2.69 -3.70 10.89
CA LEU A 19 1.32 -4.15 10.62
C LEU A 19 1.11 -5.58 11.12
N PRO A 20 0.14 -5.82 12.01
CA PRO A 20 -0.26 -7.16 12.40
C PRO A 20 -0.89 -7.88 11.20
N LEU A 21 -0.31 -9.02 10.81
CA LEU A 21 -0.79 -9.81 9.68
C LEU A 21 -2.12 -10.49 9.99
N GLU A 22 -2.35 -10.87 11.24
CA GLU A 22 -3.58 -11.49 11.71
C GLU A 22 -4.81 -10.61 11.46
N HIS A 23 -4.67 -9.29 11.52
CA HIS A 23 -5.76 -8.36 11.20
C HIS A 23 -6.19 -8.49 9.74
N LEU A 24 -5.25 -8.70 8.83
CA LEU A 24 -5.52 -8.88 7.40
C LEU A 24 -6.11 -10.26 7.14
N LEU A 25 -5.53 -11.30 7.74
CA LEU A 25 -5.97 -12.69 7.58
C LEU A 25 -7.39 -12.91 8.11
N ASN A 26 -7.72 -12.36 9.28
CA ASN A 26 -9.06 -12.46 9.88
C ASN A 26 -10.16 -11.78 9.06
N ARG A 27 -9.79 -10.96 8.08
CA ARG A 27 -10.70 -10.29 7.15
C ARG A 27 -10.87 -11.06 5.83
N GLY A 28 -10.23 -12.21 5.67
CA GLY A 28 -10.23 -12.98 4.43
C GLY A 28 -9.34 -12.38 3.34
N ILE A 29 -8.37 -11.52 3.71
CA ILE A 29 -7.38 -11.03 2.74
C ILE A 29 -6.40 -12.16 2.42
N THR A 30 -6.22 -12.45 1.13
CA THR A 30 -5.30 -13.47 0.62
C THR A 30 -4.12 -12.86 -0.12
N SER A 31 -4.24 -11.60 -0.56
CA SER A 31 -3.26 -10.92 -1.39
C SER A 31 -3.06 -9.46 -0.97
N LEU A 32 -1.81 -8.98 -1.01
CA LEU A 32 -1.46 -7.59 -0.73
C LEU A 32 -0.84 -6.91 -1.96
N LEU A 33 -1.37 -5.74 -2.29
CA LEU A 33 -0.70 -4.76 -3.14
C LEU A 33 0.07 -3.78 -2.30
N LEU A 34 1.38 -3.80 -2.44
CA LEU A 34 2.27 -2.95 -1.67
C LEU A 34 2.76 -1.80 -2.54
N ASP A 35 2.43 -0.58 -2.15
CA ASP A 35 3.16 0.58 -2.67
C ASP A 35 4.64 0.51 -2.26
N VAL A 36 5.51 1.23 -2.97
CA VAL A 36 6.97 1.10 -2.82
C VAL A 36 7.56 2.34 -2.17
N ASP A 37 7.42 3.49 -2.82
CA ASP A 37 8.03 4.74 -2.39
C ASP A 37 7.28 5.29 -1.20
N ARG A 38 7.98 5.59 -0.09
CA ARG A 38 7.35 5.99 1.18
C ARG A 38 6.46 4.92 1.82
N THR A 39 6.47 3.69 1.33
CA THR A 39 5.78 2.56 1.97
C THR A 39 6.75 1.46 2.36
N LEU A 40 7.55 0.95 1.42
CA LEU A 40 8.62 -0.04 1.68
C LEU A 40 10.00 0.60 1.75
N LEU A 41 10.17 1.79 1.17
CA LEU A 41 11.44 2.50 1.08
C LEU A 41 11.32 3.95 1.59
N PRO A 42 12.37 4.50 2.21
CA PRO A 42 12.38 5.89 2.68
C PRO A 42 12.47 6.94 1.56
N GLY A 43 12.42 6.53 0.28
CA GLY A 43 12.51 7.41 -0.88
C GLY A 43 12.94 6.67 -2.15
N HIS A 44 13.84 7.29 -2.92
CA HIS A 44 14.28 6.81 -4.24
C HIS A 44 15.32 5.68 -4.23
N ASP A 45 15.72 5.20 -3.04
CA ASP A 45 16.64 4.06 -2.89
C ASP A 45 16.06 2.80 -3.56
N VAL A 46 16.88 1.77 -3.73
CA VAL A 46 16.49 0.42 -4.15
C VAL A 46 16.72 -0.61 -3.06
N ARG A 47 17.61 -0.35 -2.10
CA ARG A 47 17.89 -1.30 -1.03
C ARG A 47 16.79 -1.26 0.02
N LEU A 48 16.10 -2.38 0.20
CA LEU A 48 15.07 -2.49 1.23
C LEU A 48 15.69 -2.56 2.63
N PRO A 49 15.13 -1.87 3.63
CA PRO A 49 15.46 -2.08 5.03
C PRO A 49 15.27 -3.55 5.43
N ASP A 50 16.14 -4.07 6.31
CA ASP A 50 16.06 -5.47 6.74
C ASP A 50 14.75 -5.78 7.47
N ALA A 51 14.22 -4.82 8.24
CA ALA A 51 12.91 -4.94 8.87
C ALA A 51 11.77 -5.14 7.84
N VAL A 52 11.85 -4.49 6.68
CA VAL A 52 10.87 -4.65 5.59
C VAL A 52 11.00 -6.03 4.95
N LYS A 53 12.22 -6.51 4.72
CA LYS A 53 12.45 -7.87 4.20
C LYS A 53 11.92 -8.93 5.17
N ALA A 54 12.20 -8.78 6.47
CA ALA A 54 11.71 -9.69 7.50
C ALA A 54 10.18 -9.72 7.57
N TRP A 55 9.54 -8.55 7.56
CA TRP A 55 8.07 -8.45 7.54
C TRP A 55 7.48 -9.08 6.27
N ALA A 56 8.05 -8.78 5.10
CA ALA A 56 7.60 -9.35 3.83
C ALA A 56 7.77 -10.87 3.79
N ALA A 57 8.87 -11.41 4.31
CA ALA A 57 9.07 -12.85 4.42
C ALA A 57 8.05 -13.53 5.35
N ALA A 58 7.68 -12.88 6.46
CA ALA A 58 6.60 -13.37 7.33
C ALA A 58 5.23 -13.31 6.63
N ALA A 59 4.94 -12.22 5.92
CA ALA A 59 3.69 -12.05 5.18
C ALA A 59 3.54 -13.09 4.06
N GLN A 60 4.63 -13.39 3.33
CA GLN A 60 4.63 -14.36 2.23
C GLN A 60 4.31 -15.80 2.65
N LYS A 61 4.36 -16.13 3.95
CA LYS A 61 3.90 -17.45 4.45
C LYS A 61 2.39 -17.64 4.35
N HIS A 62 1.63 -16.56 4.24
CA HIS A 62 0.17 -16.57 4.30
C HIS A 62 -0.49 -15.75 3.20
N LEU A 63 0.22 -14.81 2.58
CA LEU A 63 -0.30 -13.82 1.65
C LEU A 63 0.52 -13.79 0.36
N HIS A 64 -0.15 -13.66 -0.78
CA HIS A 64 0.52 -13.35 -2.04
C HIS A 64 0.85 -11.84 -2.08
N LEU A 65 2.12 -11.49 -2.25
CA LEU A 65 2.55 -10.10 -2.32
C LEU A 65 2.78 -9.66 -3.78
N HIS A 66 2.37 -8.44 -4.12
CA HIS A 66 2.64 -7.82 -5.41
C HIS A 66 3.00 -6.34 -5.23
N LEU A 67 4.12 -5.90 -5.79
CA LEU A 67 4.48 -4.47 -5.73
C LEU A 67 3.65 -3.66 -6.72
N PHE A 68 3.14 -2.51 -6.31
CA PHE A 68 2.23 -1.70 -7.11
C PHE A 68 2.58 -0.21 -7.01
N SER A 69 3.47 0.26 -7.89
CA SER A 69 4.08 1.59 -7.80
C SER A 69 3.66 2.52 -8.93
N ASN A 70 3.50 3.80 -8.63
CA ASN A 70 3.37 4.86 -9.65
C ASN A 70 4.69 5.19 -10.35
N ASN A 71 5.83 4.73 -9.83
CA ASN A 71 7.13 4.93 -10.45
C ASN A 71 7.21 4.14 -11.78
N PRO A 72 7.48 4.80 -12.92
CA PRO A 72 7.50 4.15 -14.22
C PRO A 72 8.76 3.32 -14.48
N SER A 73 9.81 3.45 -13.66
CA SER A 73 11.06 2.72 -13.84
C SER A 73 10.88 1.23 -13.53
N ARG A 74 10.71 0.42 -14.59
CA ARG A 74 10.63 -1.04 -14.49
C ARG A 74 11.89 -1.64 -13.87
N GLN A 75 13.07 -1.10 -14.22
CA GLN A 75 14.34 -1.55 -13.66
C GLN A 75 14.39 -1.35 -12.15
N ARG A 76 13.99 -0.16 -11.67
CA ARG A 76 14.03 0.16 -10.24
C ARG A 76 13.05 -0.71 -9.45
N ILE A 77 11.79 -0.74 -9.86
CA ILE A 77 10.77 -1.52 -9.16
C ILE A 77 11.07 -3.03 -9.26
N GLY A 78 11.61 -3.48 -10.40
CA GLY A 78 12.09 -4.85 -10.57
C GLY A 78 13.20 -5.22 -9.58
N ALA A 79 14.20 -4.36 -9.37
CA ALA A 79 15.26 -4.60 -8.39
C ALA A 79 14.76 -4.66 -6.95
N VAL A 80 13.69 -3.93 -6.61
CA VAL A 80 13.02 -4.02 -5.30
C VAL A 80 12.22 -5.32 -5.20
N ALA A 81 11.50 -5.70 -6.25
CA ALA A 81 10.70 -6.92 -6.32
C ALA A 81 11.58 -8.18 -6.21
N GLU A 82 12.73 -8.18 -6.88
CA GLU A 82 13.71 -9.27 -6.88
C GLU A 82 14.25 -9.54 -5.47
N GLN A 83 14.54 -8.51 -4.69
CA GLN A 83 14.96 -8.65 -3.30
C GLN A 83 13.93 -9.34 -2.39
N LEU A 84 12.65 -9.32 -2.77
CA LEU A 84 11.55 -9.96 -2.03
C LEU A 84 11.08 -11.26 -2.68
N GLY A 85 11.48 -11.54 -3.92
CA GLY A 85 10.99 -12.68 -4.71
C GLY A 85 9.53 -12.54 -5.18
N VAL A 86 9.05 -11.30 -5.42
CA VAL A 86 7.63 -11.03 -5.69
C VAL A 86 7.37 -10.48 -7.09
N SER A 87 6.13 -10.57 -7.56
CA SER A 87 5.69 -9.93 -8.81
C SER A 87 5.46 -8.42 -8.63
N PHE A 88 5.42 -7.66 -9.73
CA PHE A 88 5.25 -6.21 -9.66
C PHE A 88 4.56 -5.56 -10.87
N THR A 89 4.00 -4.38 -10.61
CA THR A 89 3.52 -3.41 -11.61
C THR A 89 4.20 -2.05 -11.35
N SER A 90 4.99 -1.58 -12.33
CA SER A 90 5.52 -0.21 -12.38
C SER A 90 4.59 0.69 -13.18
N GLY A 91 4.62 2.01 -12.95
CA GLY A 91 3.83 2.97 -13.72
C GLY A 91 2.32 2.77 -13.58
N ALA A 92 1.85 2.34 -12.40
CA ALA A 92 0.45 1.96 -12.15
C ALA A 92 -0.58 3.09 -12.37
N ALA A 93 -0.13 4.35 -12.37
CA ALA A 93 -0.94 5.54 -12.59
C ALA A 93 -2.14 5.66 -11.62
N LYS A 94 -1.98 5.23 -10.36
CA LYS A 94 -2.92 5.51 -9.26
C LYS A 94 -3.23 7.01 -9.21
N PRO A 95 -4.51 7.42 -9.07
CA PRO A 95 -5.66 6.61 -8.64
C PRO A 95 -6.48 5.97 -9.78
N ARG A 96 -5.91 5.83 -11.00
CA ARG A 96 -6.60 5.17 -12.11
C ARG A 96 -6.76 3.67 -11.82
N ARG A 97 -7.87 3.10 -12.31
CA ARG A 97 -8.27 1.72 -12.02
C ARG A 97 -7.72 0.68 -12.99
N ALA A 98 -7.18 1.10 -14.13
CA ALA A 98 -6.86 0.20 -15.24
C ALA A 98 -5.81 -0.85 -14.84
N ALA A 99 -4.69 -0.43 -14.28
CA ALA A 99 -3.64 -1.33 -13.79
C ALA A 99 -4.14 -2.23 -12.65
N LEU A 100 -4.91 -1.66 -11.71
CA LEU A 100 -5.44 -2.41 -10.57
C LEU A 100 -6.43 -3.52 -10.99
N ARG A 101 -7.29 -3.25 -11.99
CA ARG A 101 -8.17 -4.29 -12.58
C ARG A 101 -7.41 -5.38 -13.29
N ARG A 102 -6.26 -5.06 -13.88
CA ARG A 102 -5.39 -6.06 -14.50
C ARG A 102 -4.82 -6.98 -13.42
N VAL A 103 -4.30 -6.42 -12.33
CA VAL A 103 -3.80 -7.21 -11.20
C VAL A 103 -4.87 -8.14 -10.63
N LEU A 104 -6.10 -7.67 -10.41
CA LEU A 104 -7.20 -8.54 -9.96
C LEU A 104 -7.41 -9.76 -10.87
N ARG A 105 -7.36 -9.56 -12.20
CA ARG A 105 -7.48 -10.66 -13.17
C ARG A 105 -6.27 -11.58 -13.16
N ASP A 106 -5.07 -11.00 -13.15
CA ASP A 106 -3.81 -11.75 -13.22
C ASP A 106 -3.60 -12.60 -11.95
N LEU A 107 -4.05 -12.12 -10.79
CA LEU A 107 -4.03 -12.86 -9.51
C LEU A 107 -5.26 -13.75 -9.30
N GLN A 108 -6.29 -13.63 -10.13
CA GLN A 108 -7.57 -14.35 -10.01
C GLN A 108 -8.23 -14.21 -8.63
N VAL A 109 -8.12 -13.02 -8.00
CA VAL A 109 -8.71 -12.73 -6.69
C VAL A 109 -9.86 -11.74 -6.81
N GLN A 110 -10.82 -11.85 -5.89
CA GLN A 110 -11.91 -10.90 -5.78
C GLN A 110 -11.46 -9.62 -5.07
N PRO A 111 -12.12 -8.46 -5.32
CA PRO A 111 -11.74 -7.21 -4.68
C PRO A 111 -11.68 -7.25 -3.15
N ASN A 112 -12.57 -8.02 -2.50
CA ASN A 112 -12.62 -8.16 -1.05
C ASN A 112 -11.50 -9.04 -0.47
N GLU A 113 -10.80 -9.81 -1.29
CA GLU A 113 -9.67 -10.67 -0.90
C GLU A 113 -8.32 -9.96 -1.08
N LEU A 114 -8.33 -8.76 -1.71
CA LEU A 114 -7.14 -7.98 -2.01
C LEU A 114 -7.11 -6.68 -1.19
N ALA A 115 -6.02 -6.48 -0.46
CA ALA A 115 -5.75 -5.22 0.22
C ALA A 115 -4.69 -4.40 -0.54
N ILE A 116 -4.87 -3.09 -0.59
CA ILE A 116 -3.83 -2.15 -1.01
C ILE A 116 -3.25 -1.44 0.22
N VAL A 117 -1.93 -1.48 0.35
CA VAL A 117 -1.16 -0.90 1.46
C VAL A 117 -0.27 0.20 0.90
N GLY A 118 -0.47 1.44 1.35
CA GLY A 118 0.31 2.59 0.92
C GLY A 118 0.19 3.79 1.85
N ASP A 119 0.96 4.84 1.59
CA ASP A 119 1.04 6.02 2.46
C ASP A 119 0.16 7.21 2.01
N ARG A 120 -0.56 7.09 0.88
CA ARG A 120 -1.28 8.22 0.29
C ARG A 120 -2.79 8.00 0.19
N LEU A 121 -3.53 9.05 0.56
CA LEU A 121 -4.98 9.09 0.51
C LEU A 121 -5.48 9.25 -0.92
N PHE A 122 -4.87 10.17 -1.68
CA PHE A 122 -5.33 10.51 -3.03
C PHE A 122 -4.84 9.56 -4.12
N THR A 123 -3.95 8.61 -3.78
CA THR A 123 -3.52 7.55 -4.70
C THR A 123 -3.99 6.18 -4.23
N ASP A 124 -3.45 5.65 -3.15
CA ASP A 124 -3.61 4.25 -2.77
C ASP A 124 -5.00 3.97 -2.21
N VAL A 125 -5.40 4.76 -1.21
CA VAL A 125 -6.73 4.67 -0.62
C VAL A 125 -7.79 4.96 -1.66
N LEU A 126 -7.65 6.03 -2.45
CA LEU A 126 -8.59 6.36 -3.51
C LEU A 126 -8.67 5.25 -4.58
N ALA A 127 -7.55 4.67 -5.01
CA ALA A 127 -7.53 3.61 -6.01
C ALA A 127 -8.26 2.35 -5.50
N GLY A 128 -7.91 1.89 -4.30
CA GLY A 128 -8.54 0.72 -3.69
C GLY A 128 -10.03 0.95 -3.44
N ASN A 129 -10.38 2.14 -2.92
CA ASN A 129 -11.76 2.47 -2.62
C ASN A 129 -12.67 2.43 -3.85
N ARG A 130 -12.18 2.91 -5.01
CA ARG A 130 -12.92 2.92 -6.28
C ARG A 130 -13.13 1.54 -6.91
N LEU A 131 -12.49 0.49 -6.39
CA LEU A 131 -12.67 -0.90 -6.84
C LEU A 131 -13.16 -1.84 -5.72
N GLY A 132 -13.44 -1.33 -4.52
CA GLY A 132 -13.95 -2.16 -3.43
C GLY A 132 -12.87 -2.95 -2.67
N LEU A 133 -11.59 -2.63 -2.87
CA LEU A 133 -10.50 -3.26 -2.13
C LEU A 133 -10.50 -2.79 -0.68
N TYR A 134 -9.90 -3.61 0.19
CA TYR A 134 -9.51 -3.15 1.51
C TYR A 134 -8.31 -2.20 1.42
N THR A 135 -8.39 -1.06 2.10
CA THR A 135 -7.39 0.01 2.02
C THR A 135 -6.70 0.20 3.36
N VAL A 136 -5.38 0.06 3.35
CA VAL A 136 -4.52 0.23 4.52
C VAL A 136 -3.64 1.45 4.31
N LEU A 137 -3.86 2.48 5.11
CA LEU A 137 -3.02 3.67 5.12
C LEU A 137 -1.93 3.51 6.18
N VAL A 138 -0.67 3.47 5.74
CA VAL A 138 0.49 3.39 6.63
C VAL A 138 1.20 4.73 6.78
N LYS A 139 2.05 4.84 7.79
CA LYS A 139 3.03 5.91 7.90
C LYS A 139 4.21 5.63 6.98
N PRO A 140 4.80 6.66 6.34
CA PRO A 140 6.07 6.46 5.68
C PRO A 140 7.14 6.02 6.65
N LEU A 141 8.01 5.12 6.20
CA LEU A 141 9.11 4.61 7.01
C LEU A 141 10.43 5.31 6.71
N LYS A 142 11.34 5.24 7.68
CA LYS A 142 12.76 5.58 7.57
C LYS A 142 13.59 4.32 7.27
N ALA A 143 14.89 4.48 7.02
CA ALA A 143 15.80 3.36 6.79
C ALA A 143 15.85 2.34 7.95
N ASP A 144 15.54 2.79 9.18
CA ASP A 144 15.44 1.94 10.37
C ASP A 144 14.07 1.22 10.51
N GLY A 145 13.15 1.40 9.55
CA GLY A 145 11.80 0.86 9.57
C GLY A 145 10.80 1.63 10.42
N THR A 146 11.23 2.64 11.19
CA THR A 146 10.35 3.43 12.06
C THR A 146 9.63 4.55 11.30
N PRO A 147 8.52 5.10 11.83
CA PRO A 147 7.78 6.18 11.17
C PRO A 147 8.65 7.42 10.88
N CYS A 148 8.49 7.98 9.68
CA CYS A 148 9.10 9.23 9.29
C CYS A 148 8.38 10.41 9.98
N PRO A 149 9.08 11.20 10.80
CA PRO A 149 8.50 12.32 11.52
C PRO A 149 8.28 13.56 10.63
N HIS A 150 8.66 13.54 9.34
CA HIS A 150 8.60 14.71 8.45
C HIS A 150 7.90 14.43 7.13
N ASP A 151 6.75 13.76 7.17
CA ASP A 151 5.92 13.62 5.97
C ASP A 151 4.99 14.82 5.77
N ARG A 152 5.42 15.76 4.93
CA ARG A 152 4.62 16.93 4.57
C ARG A 152 3.45 16.58 3.66
N VAL A 153 3.60 15.58 2.79
CA VAL A 153 2.61 15.28 1.74
C VAL A 153 1.38 14.61 2.35
N GLN A 154 1.53 13.51 3.09
CA GLN A 154 0.38 12.85 3.72
C GLN A 154 -0.32 13.79 4.71
N ARG A 155 0.41 14.67 5.40
CA ARG A 155 -0.21 15.68 6.29
C ARG A 155 -1.08 16.66 5.53
N ILE A 156 -0.60 17.18 4.40
CA ILE A 156 -1.40 18.06 3.54
C ILE A 156 -2.63 17.31 3.04
N GLU A 157 -2.46 16.07 2.54
CA GLU A 157 -3.58 15.24 2.09
C GLU A 157 -4.62 15.03 3.20
N ARG A 158 -4.18 14.69 4.43
CA ARG A 158 -5.07 14.58 5.59
C ARG A 158 -5.77 15.89 5.93
N GLY A 159 -5.08 17.03 5.83
CA GLY A 159 -5.67 18.36 6.03
C GLY A 159 -6.79 18.64 5.03
N LEU A 160 -6.54 18.38 3.74
CA LEU A 160 -7.54 18.54 2.68
C LEU A 160 -8.74 17.61 2.89
N VAL A 161 -8.51 16.34 3.24
CA VAL A 161 -9.57 15.36 3.51
C VAL A 161 -10.45 15.79 4.69
N ARG A 162 -9.85 16.35 5.76
CA ARG A 162 -10.59 16.93 6.90
C ARG A 162 -11.43 18.14 6.50
N LEU A 163 -10.90 19.02 5.65
CA LEU A 163 -11.65 20.17 5.11
C LEU A 163 -12.84 19.73 4.26
N LEU A 164 -12.70 18.62 3.53
CA LEU A 164 -13.78 18.00 2.74
C LEU A 164 -14.83 17.25 3.59
N GLY A 165 -14.69 17.23 4.93
CA GLY A 165 -15.66 16.62 5.85
C GLY A 165 -15.63 15.10 5.91
N VAL A 166 -14.64 14.45 5.30
CA VAL A 166 -14.46 13.00 5.36
C VAL A 166 -13.94 12.62 6.76
N GLY A 167 -14.64 11.75 7.47
CA GLY A 167 -14.29 11.32 8.84
C GLY A 167 -14.90 12.16 9.97
N ARG A 168 -15.82 13.09 9.69
CA ARG A 168 -16.68 13.72 10.70
C ARG A 168 -17.98 12.92 10.87
N ARG A 169 -17.92 11.79 11.58
CA ARG A 169 -19.08 11.13 12.19
C ARG A 169 -18.63 10.45 13.46
#